data_AF-A0A934LBX0-F1
#
_entry.id   AF-A0A934LBX0-F1
#
_cell.length_a   1.000
_cell.length_b   1.000
_cell.length_c   1.000
_cell.angle_alpha   90.00
_cell.angle_beta   90.00
_cell.angle_gamma   90.00
#
_symmetry.space_group_name_H-M   'P 1'
#
loop_
_entity.id
_entity.type
_entity.pdbx_description
1 polymer ?
#
loop_
_entity_poly.entity_id
_entity_poly.type
_entity_poly.pdbx_seq_one_letter_code
_entity_poly.pdbx_strand_id
1 'polypeptide(L)' 'MIHVCSLARLHATVDETGARHIVTLLRLTDRVERPRHIAPENHLVLAVDDIAAPMEGYTAPGQEHVERLIACVG' A
#
# COMPACT_ATOMS: atom_id res chain seq x y z
N MET A 1 -8.92 -2.34 12.46
CA MET A 1 -8.40 -0.97 12.69
C MET A 1 -7.45 -0.65 11.55
N ILE A 2 -7.52 0.56 10.97
CA ILE A 2 -6.64 0.97 9.86
C ILE A 2 -5.59 1.93 10.42
N HIS A 3 -4.33 1.69 10.11
CA HIS A 3 -3.21 2.58 10.44
C HIS A 3 -2.61 3.09 9.14
N VAL A 4 -2.41 4.40 9.05
CA VAL A 4 -1.78 5.06 7.90
C VAL A 4 -0.47 5.66 8.36
N CYS A 5 0.60 5.39 7.62
CA CYS A 5 1.94 5.89 7.91
C CYS A 5 2.69 6.19 6.61
N SER A 6 3.77 6.98 6.71
CA SER A 6 4.70 7.16 5.60
C SER A 6 5.58 5.91 5.43
N LEU A 7 6.20 5.78 4.25
CA LEU A 7 7.12 4.66 3.98
C LEU A 7 8.23 4.54 5.03
N ALA A 8 8.78 5.67 5.49
CA ALA A 8 9.83 5.70 6.52
C ALA A 8 9.39 5.11 7.87
N ARG A 9 8.09 5.03 8.14
CA ARG A 9 7.51 4.50 9.38
C ARG A 9 6.96 3.09 9.24
N LEU A 10 7.00 2.49 8.04
CA LEU A 10 6.36 1.21 7.74
C LEU A 10 6.67 0.12 8.79
N HIS A 11 7.95 -0.14 9.06
CA HIS A 11 8.36 -1.16 10.02
C HIS A 11 7.88 -0.84 11.44
N ALA A 12 8.16 0.37 11.94
CA ALA A 12 7.76 0.78 13.29
C ALA A 12 6.25 0.72 13.49
N THR A 13 5.45 1.16 12.52
CA THR A 13 3.99 1.10 12.60
C THR A 13 3.48 -0.34 12.62
N VAL A 14 4.07 -1.24 11.83
CA VAL A 14 3.70 -2.66 11.84
C VAL A 14 4.01 -3.28 13.20
N ASP A 15 5.20 -3.03 13.74
CA ASP A 15 5.65 -3.57 15.03
C ASP A 15 4.81 -3.02 16.21
N GLU A 16 4.53 -1.72 16.23
CA GLU A 16 3.75 -1.04 17.29
C GLU A 16 2.27 -1.45 17.31
N THR A 17 1.69 -1.68 16.13
CA THR A 17 0.24 -1.94 15.99
C THR A 17 -0.09 -3.43 15.92
N GLY A 18 0.89 -4.29 15.63
CA GLY A 18 0.67 -5.71 15.36
C GLY A 18 -0.07 -5.95 14.04
N ALA A 19 0.00 -5.02 13.09
CA ALA A 19 -0.65 -5.15 11.78
C ALA A 19 -0.14 -6.40 11.05
N ARG A 20 -1.06 -7.15 10.44
CA ARG A 20 -0.74 -8.40 9.70
C ARG A 20 -0.85 -8.26 8.19
N HIS A 21 -1.40 -7.15 7.72
CA HIS A 21 -1.58 -6.84 6.30
C HIS A 21 -1.05 -5.44 6.04
N ILE A 22 -0.43 -5.26 4.87
CA ILE A 22 0.14 -3.99 4.41
C ILE A 22 -0.47 -3.68 3.05
N VAL A 23 -0.89 -2.43 2.88
CA VAL A 23 -1.22 -1.87 1.58
C VAL A 23 -0.25 -0.73 1.30
N THR A 24 0.46 -0.80 0.18
CA THR A 24 1.34 0.26 -0.30
C THR A 24 0.70 0.98 -1.48
N LEU A 25 0.52 2.29 -1.35
CA LEU A 25 0.01 3.19 -2.40
C LEU A 25 1.14 4.13 -2.85
N LEU A 26 2.01 3.68 -3.76
CA LEU A 26 3.18 4.43 -4.22
C LEU A 26 3.54 4.08 -5.66
N ARG A 27 3.90 5.07 -6.47
CA ARG A 27 4.47 4.86 -7.82
C ARG A 27 5.79 4.08 -7.76
N LEU A 28 6.73 4.54 -6.93
CA LEU A 28 8.08 3.95 -6.80
C LEU A 28 8.06 2.79 -5.82
N THR A 29 7.53 1.66 -6.27
CA THR A 29 7.31 0.45 -5.46
C THR A 29 8.61 -0.26 -5.09
N ASP A 30 9.67 -0.06 -5.87
CA ASP A 30 11.03 -0.56 -5.64
C ASP A 30 11.64 -0.05 -4.32
N ARG A 31 11.15 1.09 -3.80
CA ARG A 31 11.59 1.67 -2.54
C ARG A 31 11.04 0.98 -1.30
N VAL A 32 10.12 0.02 -1.47
CA VAL A 32 9.35 -0.55 -0.38
C VAL A 32 9.92 -1.91 -0.01
N GLU A 33 10.48 -2.01 1.20
CA GLU A 33 10.86 -3.29 1.78
C GLU A 33 9.74 -3.80 2.70
N ARG A 34 9.27 -5.02 2.44
CA ARG A 34 8.26 -5.68 3.28
C ARG A 34 8.89 -6.11 4.61
N PRO A 35 8.29 -5.78 5.77
CA PRO A 35 8.68 -6.38 7.04
C PRO A 35 8.66 -7.91 6.96
N ARG A 36 9.78 -8.55 7.34
CA ARG A 36 10.03 -9.98 7.06
C ARG A 36 8.96 -10.93 7.64
N HIS A 37 8.32 -10.56 8.74
CA HIS A 37 7.32 -11.36 9.42
C HIS A 37 5.91 -11.24 8.81
N ILE A 38 5.71 -10.34 7.84
CA ILE A 38 4.47 -10.23 7.07
C ILE A 38 4.56 -11.17 5.89
N ALA A 39 3.61 -12.08 5.72
CA ALA A 39 3.61 -13.00 4.59
C ALA A 39 3.51 -12.23 3.25
N PRO A 40 4.18 -12.66 2.16
CA PRO A 40 4.10 -11.99 0.86
C PRO A 40 2.66 -11.73 0.39
N GLU A 41 1.77 -12.69 0.59
CA GLU A 41 0.34 -12.64 0.27
C GLU A 41 -0.43 -11.55 1.04
N ASN A 42 0.10 -11.12 2.19
CA ASN A 42 -0.52 -10.09 3.02
C ASN A 42 -0.01 -8.68 2.70
N HIS A 43 0.78 -8.51 1.64
CA HIS A 43 1.28 -7.21 1.21
C HIS A 43 0.78 -6.88 -0.19
N LEU A 44 -0.27 -6.07 -0.26
CA LEU A 44 -0.77 -5.52 -1.51
C LEU A 44 0.01 -4.25 -1.89
N VAL A 45 0.49 -4.20 -3.13
CA VAL A 45 1.10 -3.01 -3.71
C VAL A 45 0.22 -2.51 -4.86
N LEU A 46 -0.20 -1.25 -4.76
CA LEU A 46 -0.95 -0.52 -5.78
C LEU A 46 -0.08 0.64 -6.26
N ALA A 47 0.43 0.53 -7.49
CA ALA A 47 1.27 1.54 -8.11
C ALA A 47 0.40 2.66 -8.67
N VAL A 48 0.17 3.69 -7.85
CA VAL A 48 -0.62 4.87 -8.21
C VAL A 48 0.13 6.15 -7.91
N ASP A 49 -0.27 7.21 -8.58
CA ASP A 49 0.14 8.59 -8.35
C ASP A 49 -0.87 9.32 -7.49
N ASP A 50 -0.37 10.26 -6.68
CA ASP A 50 -1.20 11.12 -5.84
C ASP A 50 -1.80 12.26 -6.68
N ILE A 51 -2.76 11.92 -7.53
CA ILE A 51 -3.45 12.82 -8.46
C ILE A 51 -4.96 12.56 -8.41
N ALA A 52 -5.75 13.64 -8.49
CA ALA A 52 -7.22 13.56 -8.44
C ALA A 52 -7.87 13.35 -9.81
N ALA A 53 -7.13 13.55 -10.91
CA ALA A 53 -7.62 13.40 -12.28
C ALA A 53 -6.53 12.79 -13.16
N PRO A 54 -6.88 12.03 -14.21
CA PRO A 54 -5.92 11.46 -15.15
C PRO A 54 -5.01 12.52 -15.76
N MET A 55 -3.71 12.20 -15.81
CA MET A 55 -2.67 13.07 -16.36
C MET A 55 -1.68 12.23 -17.14
N GLU A 56 -1.23 12.72 -18.29
CA GLU A 56 -0.31 12.00 -19.16
C GLU A 56 0.99 11.64 -18.42
N GLY A 57 1.38 10.36 -18.47
CA GLY A 57 2.55 9.85 -17.75
C GLY A 57 2.32 9.58 -16.26
N TYR A 58 1.07 9.61 -15.79
CA TYR A 58 0.70 9.29 -14.40
C TYR A 58 -0.42 8.25 -14.33
N THR A 59 -0.38 7.42 -13.29
CA THR A 59 -1.40 6.42 -13.01
C THR A 59 -2.35 6.95 -11.93
N ALA A 60 -3.52 7.42 -12.34
CA ALA A 60 -4.53 7.87 -11.38
C ALA A 60 -5.12 6.67 -10.59
N PRO A 61 -5.45 6.85 -9.30
CA PRO A 61 -6.26 5.88 -8.55
C PRO A 61 -7.63 5.69 -9.23
N GLY A 62 -8.20 4.48 -9.14
CA GLY A 62 -9.41 4.13 -9.89
C GLY A 62 -10.06 2.84 -9.41
N GLN A 63 -11.15 2.44 -10.06
CA GLN A 63 -12.01 1.33 -9.63
C GLN A 63 -11.24 0.02 -9.41
N GLU A 64 -10.38 -0.38 -10.35
CA GLU A 64 -9.56 -1.60 -10.24
C GLU A 64 -8.70 -1.62 -8.96
N HIS A 65 -8.11 -0.47 -8.60
CA HIS A 65 -7.31 -0.34 -7.38
C HIS A 65 -8.16 -0.53 -6.12
N VAL A 66 -9.39 -0.01 -6.13
CA VAL A 66 -10.35 -0.14 -5.02
C VAL A 66 -10.82 -1.58 -4.88
N GLU A 67 -11.15 -2.26 -5.97
CA GLU A 67 -11.56 -3.67 -5.95
C GLU A 67 -10.46 -4.56 -5.36
N ARG A 68 -9.21 -4.35 -5.78
CA ARG A 68 -8.04 -5.06 -5.22
C ARG A 68 -7.82 -4.74 -3.74
N LEU A 69 -7.99 -3.48 -3.34
CA LEU A 69 -7.89 -3.06 -1.94
C LEU A 69 -8.93 -3.79 -1.07
N ILE A 70 -10.19 -3.84 -1.52
CA ILE A 70 -11.28 -4.50 -0.81
C ILE A 70 -11.01 -6.01 -0.71
N ALA A 71 -10.54 -6.64 -1.80
CA ALA A 71 -10.21 -8.07 -1.81
C ALA A 71 -9.02 -8.44 -0.91
N CYS A 72 -8.12 -7.49 -0.60
CA CYS A 72 -6.97 -7.73 0.28
C CYS A 72 -7.31 -7.69 1.77
N VAL A 73 -8.39 -7.00 2.15
CA VAL A 73 -8.78 -6.81 3.56
C VAL A 73 -9.99 -7.66 3.98
N GLY A 74 -10.63 -8.35 3.03
CA GLY A 74 -11.75 -9.27 3.23
C GLY A 74 -11.31 -10.72 3.29
#